data_AF-A0A7C5MN64-F1
#
_entry.id   AF-A0A7C5MN64-F1
#
_cell.length_a   1.000
_cell.length_b   1.000
_cell.length_c   1.000
_cell.angle_alpha   90.00
_cell.angle_beta   90.00
_cell.angle_gamma   90.00
#
_symmetry.space_group_name_H-M   'P 1'
#
loop_
_entity.id
_entity.type
_entity.pdbx_description
1 polymer ?
#
loop_
_entity_poly.entity_id
_entity_poly.type
_entity_poly.pdbx_seq_one_letter_code
_entity_poly.pdbx_strand_id
1 'polypeptide(L)' 'MARILGVEIPDNKKVEISLTYIYGIGRTTAKKILASTGIDGNKRVKELKEEEIGKIAA' A
#
# COMPACT_ATOMS: atom_id res chain seq x y z
N MET A 1 -4.33 11.25 4.86
CA MET A 1 -4.89 10.51 3.72
C MET A 1 -3.78 10.27 2.71
N ALA A 2 -3.43 9.02 2.44
CA ALA A 2 -2.51 8.70 1.36
C ALA A 2 -3.34 8.28 0.14
N ARG A 3 -3.04 8.89 -1.02
CA ARG A 3 -3.68 8.52 -2.30
C ARG A 3 -2.73 7.58 -3.03
N ILE A 4 -3.18 6.36 -3.30
CA ILE A 4 -2.40 5.36 -4.04
C ILE A 4 -3.23 4.95 -5.26
N LEU A 5 -2.65 5.04 -6.47
CA LEU A 5 -3.32 4.67 -7.72
C LEU A 5 -4.69 5.34 -7.94
N GLY A 6 -4.85 6.57 -7.45
CA GLY A 6 -6.11 7.29 -7.55
C GLY A 6 -7.17 6.92 -6.50
N VAL A 7 -6.93 5.89 -5.67
CA VAL A 7 -7.79 5.47 -4.56
C VAL A 7 -7.33 6.13 -3.26
N GLU A 8 -8.28 6.66 -2.49
CA GLU A 8 -8.02 7.17 -1.15
C GLU A 8 -7.97 6.03 -0.15
N ILE A 9 -6.87 5.93 0.59
CA ILE A 9 -6.65 4.83 1.52
C ILE A 9 -6.41 5.37 2.93
N PRO A 10 -7.04 4.77 3.96
CA PRO A 10 -6.88 5.23 5.34
C PRO A 10 -5.44 5.05 5.84
N ASP A 11 -4.83 6.17 6.27
CA ASP A 11 -3.46 6.23 6.82
C ASP A 11 -3.29 5.52 8.17
N ASN A 12 -4.39 5.28 8.88
CA ASN A 12 -4.39 4.66 10.19
C ASN A 12 -4.24 3.13 10.15
N LYS A 13 -4.29 2.51 8.95
CA LYS A 13 -4.21 1.06 8.76
C LYS A 13 -2.81 0.62 8.29
N LYS A 14 -2.55 -0.69 8.43
CA LYS A 14 -1.35 -1.35 7.90
C LYS A 14 -1.33 -1.28 6.38
N VAL A 15 -0.16 -1.19 5.77
CA VAL A 15 -0.03 -1.12 4.30
C VAL A 15 -0.67 -2.34 3.63
N GLU A 16 -0.44 -3.55 4.13
CA GLU A 16 -1.04 -4.78 3.58
C GLU A 16 -2.56 -4.67 3.45
N ILE A 17 -3.23 -4.23 4.52
CA ILE A 17 -4.69 -4.11 4.55
C ILE A 17 -5.17 -2.93 3.72
N SER A 18 -4.42 -1.84 3.75
CA SER A 18 -4.72 -0.62 3.01
C SER A 18 -4.72 -0.88 1.51
N LEU A 19 -3.75 -1.66 1.00
CA LEU A 19 -3.73 -2.07 -0.40
C LEU A 19 -4.96 -2.87 -0.82
N THR A 20 -5.59 -3.62 0.09
CA THR A 20 -6.81 -4.38 -0.22
C THR A 20 -8.06 -3.53 -0.42
N TYR A 21 -7.99 -2.23 -0.15
CA TYR A 21 -9.06 -1.30 -0.50
C TYR A 21 -9.06 -0.94 -2.00
N ILE A 22 -7.97 -1.22 -2.70
CA ILE A 22 -7.90 -1.00 -4.15
C ILE A 22 -8.63 -2.14 -4.83
N TYR A 23 -9.58 -1.80 -5.70
CA TYR A 23 -10.34 -2.79 -6.45
C TYR A 23 -9.42 -3.69 -7.28
N GLY A 24 -9.55 -5.01 -7.11
CA GLY A 24 -8.70 -6.01 -7.77
C GLY A 24 -7.41 -6.37 -7.02
N ILE A 25 -7.06 -5.68 -5.93
CA ILE A 25 -5.91 -6.03 -5.09
C ILE A 25 -6.40 -6.85 -3.88
N GLY A 26 -6.20 -8.17 -3.93
CA GLY A 26 -6.40 -9.04 -2.76
C GLY A 26 -5.17 -9.10 -1.85
N ARG A 27 -5.28 -9.81 -0.73
CA ARG A 27 -4.15 -10.01 0.21
C ARG A 27 -2.91 -10.63 -0.45
N THR A 28 -3.12 -11.54 -1.39
CA THR A 28 -2.04 -12.23 -2.13
C THR A 28 -1.29 -11.27 -3.04
N THR A 29 -2.03 -10.42 -3.77
CA THR A 29 -1.47 -9.40 -4.65
C THR A 29 -0.76 -8.30 -3.85
N ALA A 30 -1.37 -7.85 -2.74
CA ALA A 30 -0.75 -6.90 -1.82
C ALA A 30 0.60 -7.42 -1.30
N LYS A 31 0.66 -8.68 -0.84
CA LYS A 31 1.93 -9.30 -0.40
C LYS A 31 2.97 -9.40 -1.53
N LYS A 32 2.56 -9.72 -2.76
CA LYS A 32 3.48 -9.75 -3.91
C LYS A 32 4.05 -8.36 -4.20
N ILE A 33 3.21 -7.32 -4.20
CA ILE A 33 3.65 -5.94 -4.42
C ILE A 33 4.61 -5.50 -3.31
N LEU A 34 4.27 -5.79 -2.05
CA LEU A 34 5.13 -5.49 -0.90
C LEU A 34 6.48 -6.23 -0.98
N ALA A 35 6.47 -7.49 -1.39
CA ALA A 35 7.69 -8.27 -1.59
C ALA A 35 8.55 -7.73 -2.75
N SER A 36 7.93 -7.32 -3.86
CA SER A 36 8.64 -6.73 -5.01
C SER A 36 9.18 -5.33 -4.72
N THR A 37 8.50 -4.56 -3.87
CA THR A 37 8.91 -3.19 -3.51
C THR A 37 9.84 -3.12 -2.29
N GLY A 38 9.95 -4.22 -1.53
CA GLY A 38 10.73 -4.29 -0.29
C GLY A 38 10.09 -3.52 0.88
N ILE A 39 8.80 -3.19 0.76
CA ILE A 39 8.06 -2.42 1.76
C ILE A 39 7.52 -3.38 2.83
N ASP A 40 7.72 -3.01 4.09
CA ASP A 40 7.17 -3.78 5.20
C ASP A 40 5.64 -3.57 5.29
N GLY A 41 4.89 -4.65 5.04
CA GLY A 41 3.42 -4.63 5.07
C GLY A 41 2.80 -4.39 6.44
N ASN A 42 3.59 -4.47 7.51
CA ASN A 42 3.17 -4.30 8.89
C ASN A 42 3.24 -2.83 9.34
N LYS A 43 4.03 -2.01 8.64
CA LYS A 43 4.04 -0.56 8.81
C LYS A 43 2.67 0.03 8.56
N ARG A 44 2.42 1.20 9.16
CA ARG A 44 1.22 1.98 8.87
C ARG A 44 1.42 2.80 7.60
N VAL A 45 0.32 3.07 6.91
CA VAL A 45 0.34 3.92 5.72
C VAL A 45 0.82 5.34 6.03
N LYS A 46 0.59 5.85 7.25
CA LYS A 46 1.18 7.12 7.70
C LYS A 46 2.71 7.14 7.76
N GLU A 47 3.35 5.97 7.83
CA GLU A 47 4.80 5.81 7.93
C GLU A 47 5.44 5.53 6.56
N LEU A 48 4.61 5.35 5.52
CA LEU A 48 5.10 5.24 4.15
C LEU A 48 5.67 6.57 3.68
N LYS A 49 6.82 6.51 3.02
CA LYS A 49 7.35 7.66 2.29
C LYS A 49 6.64 7.81 0.94
N GLU A 50 6.57 9.03 0.42
CA GLU A 50 6.04 9.27 -0.93
C GLU A 50 6.75 8.45 -2.02
N GLU A 51 8.06 8.17 -1.83
CA GLU A 51 8.85 7.31 -2.71
C GLU A 51 8.33 5.86 -2.73
N GLU A 52 7.90 5.35 -1.58
CA GLU A 52 7.32 4.01 -1.44
C GLU A 52 5.91 3.95 -2.05
N ILE A 53 5.14 5.03 -1.88
CA ILE A 53 3.83 5.19 -2.53
C ILE A 53 3.96 5.20 -4.06
N GLY A 54 4.96 5.89 -4.59
CA GLY A 54 5.27 5.91 -6.02
C GLY A 54 5.65 4.54 -6.57
N LYS A 55 6.42 3.74 -5.83
CA LYS A 55 6.80 2.37 -6.23
C LYS A 55 5.62 1.40 -6.28
N ILE A 56 4.59 1.63 -5.47
CA ILE A 56 3.36 0.83 -5.48
C ILE A 56 2.44 1.26 -6.63
N ALA A 57 2.51 2.53 -7.03
CA ALA A 57 1.68 3.11 -8.09
C ALA A 57 2.26 3.01 -9.51
N ALA A 58 3.51 2.54 -9.63
CA ALA A 58 4.22 2.37 -10.89
C ALA A 58 3.93 1.02 -11.57
#